data_AF-A0A6L8DVH8-F1
#
_entry.id   AF-A0A6L8DVH8-F1
#
_cell.length_a   1.000
_cell.length_b   1.000
_cell.length_c   1.000
_cell.angle_alpha   90.00
_cell.angle_beta   90.00
_cell.angle_gamma   90.00
#
_symmetry.space_group_name_H-M   'P 1'
#
loop_
_entity.id
_entity.type
_entity.pdbx_description
1 polymer ?
#
loop_
_entity_poly.entity_id
_entity_poly.type
_entity_poly.pdbx_seq_one_letter_code
_entity_poly.pdbx_strand_id
1 'polypeptide(L)'
;MGSIYLSKLTPEARQELVKDLLVSQSGNCFICGREIDLALQVDHIDIDHVEPLKIGGKDGPDNFAATHDSCNRAKQASDLRVARVLARFDRIAECIERDNRPPNLGDVLSEFGGAKHEISIRIDNNLFKTTFPGVQDNDIVTAPIQEDEIAGFRYTFLNLPIEYLHH
;
A
#
# COMPACT_ATOMS: atom_id res chain seq x y z
N MET A 1 24.56 -11.36 6.51
CA MET A 1 25.67 -10.41 6.73
C MET A 1 25.05 -9.18 7.36
N GLY A 2 25.49 -8.75 8.55
CA GLY A 2 24.93 -7.59 9.23
C GLY A 2 25.42 -6.27 8.63
N SER A 3 24.75 -5.16 8.94
CA SER A 3 25.16 -3.82 8.52
C SER A 3 26.51 -3.41 9.12
N ILE A 4 27.45 -3.00 8.28
CA ILE A 4 28.73 -2.43 8.71
C ILE A 4 28.49 -0.99 9.19
N TYR A 5 27.57 -0.27 8.54
CA TYR A 5 27.19 1.08 8.94
C TYR A 5 26.62 1.09 10.36
N LEU A 6 25.59 0.30 10.64
CA LEU A 6 24.92 0.31 11.96
C LEU A 6 25.83 -0.19 13.08
N SER A 7 26.74 -1.13 12.79
CA SER A 7 27.68 -1.63 13.80
C SER A 7 28.75 -0.63 14.22
N LYS A 8 28.94 0.45 13.46
CA LYS A 8 29.87 1.55 13.78
C LYS A 8 29.22 2.71 14.53
N LEU A 9 27.89 2.73 14.66
CA LEU A 9 27.19 3.82 15.32
C LEU A 9 27.35 3.75 16.84
N THR A 10 27.48 4.91 17.48
CA THR A 10 27.30 5.01 18.93
C THR A 10 25.81 4.93 19.28
N PRO A 11 25.45 4.66 20.54
CA PRO A 11 24.05 4.66 20.97
C PRO A 11 23.32 5.97 20.65
N GLU A 12 23.98 7.12 20.83
CA GLU A 12 23.43 8.44 20.56
C GLU A 12 23.22 8.65 19.05
N ALA A 13 24.21 8.26 18.24
CA ALA A 13 24.09 8.35 16.78
C ALA A 13 22.99 7.43 16.23
N ARG A 14 22.77 6.25 16.85
CA ARG A 14 21.66 5.37 16.50
C ARG A 14 20.32 6.02 16.85
N GLN A 15 20.19 6.68 18.00
CA GLN A 15 18.96 7.37 18.39
C GLN A 15 18.61 8.52 17.44
N GLU A 16 19.60 9.32 17.03
CA GLU A 16 19.39 10.38 16.03
C GLU A 16 18.96 9.80 14.68
N LEU A 17 19.60 8.71 14.24
CA LEU A 17 19.18 8.02 13.02
C LEU A 17 17.73 7.52 13.10
N VAL A 18 17.29 6.95 14.23
CA VAL A 18 15.89 6.55 14.42
C VAL A 18 14.96 7.75 14.29
N LYS A 19 15.29 8.90 14.90
CA LYS A 19 14.48 10.13 14.81
C LYS A 19 14.36 10.60 13.36
N ASP A 20 15.47 10.67 12.63
CA ASP A 20 15.48 11.08 11.23
C ASP A 20 14.63 10.16 10.34
N LEU A 21 14.76 8.85 10.55
CA LEU A 21 13.93 7.85 9.87
C LEU A 21 12.46 8.03 10.19
N LEU A 22 12.09 8.23 11.46
CA LEU A 22 10.70 8.45 11.84
C LEU A 22 10.13 9.74 11.26
N VAL A 23 10.91 10.82 11.20
CA VAL A 23 10.48 12.06 10.52
C VAL A 23 10.11 11.77 9.06
N SER A 24 10.98 11.04 8.34
CA SER A 24 10.69 10.65 6.95
C SER A 24 9.48 9.70 6.81
N GLN A 25 9.19 8.94 7.87
CA GLN A 25 8.10 7.96 7.94
C GLN A 25 6.83 8.51 8.58
N SER A 26 6.75 9.83 8.82
CA SER A 26 5.61 10.48 9.48
C SER A 26 5.30 9.89 10.86
N GLY A 27 6.33 9.52 11.62
CA GLY A 27 6.23 8.94 12.96
C GLY A 27 5.78 7.48 13.00
N ASN A 28 5.63 6.81 11.85
CA ASN A 28 5.08 5.46 11.80
C ASN A 28 6.15 4.39 11.52
N CYS A 29 5.90 3.18 11.99
CA CYS A 29 6.61 1.97 11.58
C CYS A 29 6.50 1.77 10.08
N PHE A 30 7.63 1.56 9.40
CA PHE A 30 7.66 1.39 7.95
C PHE A 30 6.85 0.17 7.47
N ILE A 31 6.80 -0.91 8.26
CA ILE A 31 6.11 -2.15 7.89
C ILE A 31 4.60 -2.05 8.14
N CYS A 32 4.18 -1.85 9.38
CA CYS A 32 2.76 -1.92 9.73
C CYS A 32 2.01 -0.58 9.61
N GLY A 33 2.72 0.53 9.43
CA GLY A 33 2.15 1.87 9.31
C GLY A 33 1.50 2.40 10.59
N ARG A 34 1.72 1.76 11.74
CA ARG A 34 1.27 2.24 13.06
C ARG A 34 2.31 3.18 13.67
N GLU A 35 1.85 4.11 14.50
CA GLU A 35 2.70 5.09 15.19
C GLU A 35 3.80 4.40 16.02
N ILE A 36 4.97 5.03 16.05
CA ILE A 36 6.08 4.71 16.94
C ILE A 36 6.25 5.86 17.94
N ASP A 37 6.06 5.55 19.21
CA ASP A 37 6.34 6.46 20.32
C ASP A 37 7.75 6.19 20.86
N LEU A 38 8.65 7.16 20.65
CA LEU A 38 10.05 7.06 21.07
C LEU A 38 10.25 6.97 22.59
N ALA A 39 9.32 7.50 23.39
CA ALA A 39 9.41 7.46 24.85
C ALA A 39 8.90 6.12 25.40
N LEU A 40 7.82 5.59 24.82
CA LEU A 40 7.20 4.33 25.26
C LEU A 40 7.88 3.09 24.68
N GLN A 41 8.51 3.21 23.51
CA GLN A 41 9.01 2.06 22.73
C GLN A 41 10.52 2.13 22.44
N VAL A 42 11.28 2.89 23.25
CA VAL A 42 12.72 3.14 23.04
C VAL A 42 13.55 1.87 22.73
N ASP A 43 13.27 0.75 23.41
CA ASP A 43 13.99 -0.52 23.27
C ASP A 43 13.32 -1.51 22.29
N HIS A 44 12.21 -1.11 21.65
CA HIS A 44 11.40 -1.93 20.76
C HIS A 44 11.41 -1.41 19.31
N ILE A 45 12.41 -0.61 18.95
CA ILE A 45 12.60 -0.04 17.62
C ILE A 45 13.87 -0.60 16.97
N ASP A 46 13.67 -1.24 15.83
CA ASP A 46 14.72 -1.75 14.96
C ASP A 46 14.91 -0.87 13.74
N ILE A 47 16.16 -0.77 13.28
CA ILE A 47 16.51 -0.22 11.98
C ILE A 47 16.88 -1.39 11.08
N ASP A 48 16.26 -1.49 9.91
CA ASP A 48 16.60 -2.51 8.92
C ASP A 48 16.68 -1.94 7.50
N HIS A 49 17.32 -2.69 6.61
CA HIS A 49 17.41 -2.34 5.20
C HIS A 49 16.07 -2.53 4.49
N VAL A 50 15.61 -1.52 3.76
CA VAL A 50 14.41 -1.59 2.91
C VAL A 50 14.59 -2.67 1.85
N GLU A 51 15.66 -2.56 1.07
CA GLU A 51 16.14 -3.60 0.18
C GLU A 51 17.25 -4.40 0.85
N PRO A 52 17.12 -5.72 1.03
CA PRO A 52 18.14 -6.53 1.69
C PRO A 52 19.51 -6.48 1.00
N LEU A 53 20.59 -6.42 1.77
CA LEU A 53 21.96 -6.43 1.25
C LEU A 53 22.25 -7.60 0.29
N LYS A 54 21.65 -8.77 0.56
CA LYS A 54 21.82 -9.99 -0.27
C LYS A 54 21.33 -9.86 -1.71
N ILE A 55 20.43 -8.91 -1.98
CA ILE A 55 19.89 -8.66 -3.33
C ILE A 55 20.39 -7.33 -3.94
N GLY A 56 21.45 -6.75 -3.36
CA GLY A 56 22.07 -5.52 -3.89
C GLY A 56 21.64 -4.23 -3.21
N GLY A 57 20.87 -4.30 -2.12
CA GLY A 57 20.53 -3.12 -1.33
C GLY A 57 21.77 -2.43 -0.75
N LYS A 58 21.72 -1.10 -0.65
CA LYS A 58 22.83 -0.31 -0.09
C LYS A 58 22.90 -0.41 1.42
N ASP A 59 24.11 -0.39 1.98
CA ASP A 59 24.33 -0.29 3.42
C ASP A 59 24.47 1.19 3.83
N GLY A 60 23.34 1.92 3.84
CA GLY A 60 23.33 3.34 4.19
C GLY A 60 21.94 3.87 4.52
N PRO A 61 21.86 5.09 5.09
CA PRO A 61 20.61 5.70 5.54
C PRO A 61 19.52 5.83 4.46
N ASP A 62 19.92 5.93 3.18
CA ASP A 62 18.99 5.99 2.04
C ASP A 62 18.22 4.69 1.80
N ASN A 63 18.68 3.59 2.39
CA ASN A 63 18.05 2.27 2.33
C ASN A 63 17.65 1.76 3.72
N PHE A 64 17.59 2.61 4.75
CA PHE A 64 17.14 2.20 6.08
C PHE A 64 15.70 2.60 6.34
N ALA A 65 15.06 1.86 7.24
CA ALA A 65 13.76 2.20 7.78
C ALA A 65 13.65 1.79 9.25
N ALA A 66 12.95 2.62 10.03
CA ALA A 66 12.60 2.32 11.41
C ALA A 66 11.34 1.46 11.48
N THR A 67 11.39 0.41 12.28
CA THR A 67 10.33 -0.58 12.41
C THR A 67 10.14 -0.99 13.87
N HIS A 68 8.95 -1.46 14.22
CA HIS A 68 8.79 -2.22 15.46
C HIS A 68 9.62 -3.50 15.40
N ASP A 69 10.28 -3.86 16.49
CA ASP A 69 11.07 -5.07 16.63
C ASP A 69 10.29 -6.35 16.26
N SER A 70 9.02 -6.41 16.64
CA SER A 70 8.08 -7.49 16.32
C SER A 70 7.79 -7.59 14.82
N CYS A 71 7.53 -6.46 14.16
CA CYS A 71 7.34 -6.41 12.71
C CYS A 71 8.62 -6.83 11.96
N ASN A 72 9.78 -6.36 12.43
CA ASN A 72 11.08 -6.68 11.85
C ASN A 72 11.40 -8.19 11.94
N ARG A 73 11.11 -8.81 13.09
CA ARG A 73 11.25 -10.26 13.26
C ARG A 73 10.30 -11.05 12.38
N ALA A 74 9.03 -10.63 12.29
CA ALA A 74 8.00 -11.32 11.52
C ALA A 74 8.31 -11.38 10.01
N LYS A 75 8.85 -10.30 9.44
CA LYS A 75 9.16 -10.25 8.00
C LYS A 75 10.33 -11.14 7.56
N GLN A 76 11.13 -11.65 8.50
CA GLN A 76 12.36 -12.41 8.24
C GLN A 76 13.31 -11.68 7.27
N ALA A 77 13.73 -12.33 6.18
CA ALA A 77 14.69 -11.82 5.21
C ALA A 77 14.02 -11.26 3.93
N SER A 78 12.73 -10.90 4.02
CA SER A 78 11.97 -10.28 2.95
C SER A 78 12.29 -8.79 2.82
N ASP A 79 12.08 -8.26 1.61
CA ASP A 79 12.12 -6.83 1.34
C ASP A 79 11.05 -6.09 2.16
N LEU A 80 11.40 -4.95 2.76
CA LEU A 80 10.46 -4.19 3.59
C LEU A 80 9.26 -3.69 2.82
N ARG A 81 9.40 -3.42 1.51
CA ARG A 81 8.29 -2.98 0.65
C ARG A 81 7.24 -4.09 0.54
N VAL A 82 7.69 -5.33 0.39
CA VAL A 82 6.80 -6.51 0.36
C VAL A 82 6.19 -6.74 1.72
N ALA A 83 6.99 -6.70 2.80
CA ALA A 83 6.50 -6.86 4.16
C ALA A 83 5.43 -5.82 4.52
N ARG A 84 5.59 -4.57 4.05
CA ARG A 84 4.62 -3.50 4.24
C ARG A 84 3.30 -3.76 3.53
N VAL A 85 3.34 -4.25 2.29
CA VAL A 85 2.13 -4.61 1.53
C VAL A 85 1.39 -5.77 2.22
N LEU A 86 2.12 -6.80 2.65
CA LEU A 86 1.55 -7.93 3.37
C LEU A 86 0.93 -7.50 4.71
N ALA A 87 1.65 -6.70 5.51
CA ALA A 87 1.11 -6.19 6.77
C ALA A 87 -0.16 -5.34 6.59
N ARG A 88 -0.28 -4.60 5.47
CA ARG A 88 -1.51 -3.90 5.14
C ARG A 88 -2.64 -4.86 4.75
N PHE A 89 -2.33 -5.91 3.99
CA PHE A 89 -3.31 -6.93 3.64
C PHE A 89 -3.79 -7.70 4.88
N ASP A 90 -2.90 -8.05 5.79
CA ASP A 90 -3.23 -8.73 7.06
C ASP A 90 -4.21 -7.88 7.88
N ARG A 91 -4.01 -6.56 7.94
CA ARG A 91 -4.99 -5.66 8.59
C ARG A 91 -6.37 -5.71 7.94
N ILE A 92 -6.44 -5.76 6.62
CA ILE A 92 -7.72 -5.89 5.91
C ILE A 92 -8.35 -7.23 6.29
N ALA A 93 -7.57 -8.31 6.28
CA ALA A 93 -8.03 -9.63 6.68
C ALA A 93 -8.57 -9.65 8.13
N GLU A 94 -7.85 -9.08 9.09
CA GLU A 94 -8.27 -8.95 10.50
C GLU A 94 -9.60 -8.20 10.66
N CYS A 95 -9.85 -7.17 9.84
CA CYS A 95 -11.13 -6.44 9.85
C CYS A 95 -12.30 -7.29 9.32
N ILE A 96 -12.03 -8.16 8.34
CA ILE A 96 -13.04 -8.99 7.65
C ILE A 96 -13.24 -10.36 8.32
N GLU A 97 -12.31 -10.83 9.16
CA GLU A 97 -12.47 -12.09 9.92
C GLU A 97 -13.80 -12.17 10.69
N ARG A 98 -14.31 -11.01 11.14
CA ARG A 98 -15.62 -10.89 11.80
C ARG A 98 -16.79 -11.33 10.92
N ASP A 99 -16.64 -11.23 9.61
CA ASP A 99 -17.64 -11.59 8.61
C ASP A 99 -17.52 -13.08 8.18
N ASN A 100 -16.61 -13.84 8.79
CA ASN A 100 -16.40 -15.27 8.57
C ASN A 100 -16.18 -15.64 7.08
N ARG A 101 -15.44 -14.80 6.36
CA ARG A 101 -15.04 -15.02 4.96
C ARG A 101 -13.61 -14.54 4.73
N PRO A 102 -12.90 -15.08 3.73
CA PRO A 102 -11.62 -14.52 3.32
C PRO A 102 -11.79 -13.11 2.71
N PRO A 103 -10.76 -12.24 2.82
CA PRO A 103 -10.75 -10.97 2.12
C PRO A 103 -10.76 -11.16 0.60
N ASN A 104 -11.44 -10.28 -0.12
CA ASN A 104 -11.51 -10.24 -1.57
C ASN A 104 -11.07 -8.87 -2.12
N LEU A 105 -11.10 -8.70 -3.45
CA LEU A 105 -10.69 -7.42 -4.05
C LEU A 105 -11.61 -6.26 -3.63
N GLY A 106 -12.89 -6.49 -3.35
CA GLY A 106 -13.81 -5.47 -2.84
C GLY A 106 -13.37 -4.88 -1.50
N ASP A 107 -12.81 -5.71 -0.60
CA ASP A 107 -12.27 -5.24 0.69
C ASP A 107 -11.03 -4.36 0.48
N VAL A 108 -10.17 -4.77 -0.46
CA VAL A 108 -9.00 -3.98 -0.84
C VAL A 108 -9.44 -2.66 -1.47
N LEU A 109 -10.39 -2.66 -2.40
CA LEU A 109 -10.91 -1.43 -3.00
C LEU A 109 -11.48 -0.50 -1.92
N SER A 110 -12.28 -1.04 -1.00
CA SER A 110 -12.91 -0.28 0.09
C SER A 110 -11.87 0.42 0.99
N GLU A 111 -10.80 -0.27 1.38
CA GLU A 111 -9.69 0.29 2.17
C GLU A 111 -8.99 1.46 1.47
N PHE A 112 -9.00 1.48 0.13
CA PHE A 112 -8.44 2.58 -0.67
C PHE A 112 -9.50 3.59 -1.14
N GLY A 113 -10.72 3.50 -0.58
CA GLY A 113 -11.81 4.43 -0.88
C GLY A 113 -12.55 4.15 -2.18
N GLY A 114 -12.46 2.92 -2.69
CA GLY A 114 -13.25 2.43 -3.81
C GLY A 114 -14.70 2.11 -3.45
N ALA A 115 -15.48 1.68 -4.45
CA ALA A 115 -16.88 1.29 -4.31
C ALA A 115 -17.80 2.33 -3.62
N LYS A 116 -17.52 3.63 -3.80
CA LYS A 116 -18.29 4.73 -3.21
C LYS A 116 -19.46 5.21 -4.08
N HIS A 117 -19.35 5.06 -5.39
CA HIS A 117 -20.32 5.61 -6.35
C HIS A 117 -20.68 4.57 -7.42
N GLU A 118 -21.93 4.58 -7.86
CA GLU A 118 -22.34 3.81 -9.03
C GLU A 118 -22.03 4.57 -10.33
N ILE A 119 -21.67 3.82 -11.36
CA ILE A 119 -21.40 4.38 -12.69
C ILE A 119 -22.71 4.56 -13.46
N SER A 120 -22.95 5.78 -13.95
CA SER A 120 -24.08 6.05 -14.86
C SER A 120 -23.64 5.83 -16.30
N ILE A 121 -24.40 5.02 -17.05
CA ILE A 121 -24.02 4.60 -18.41
C ILE A 121 -25.14 4.96 -19.39
N ARG A 122 -24.77 5.57 -20.52
CA ARG A 122 -25.63 5.70 -21.70
C ARG A 122 -24.92 5.16 -22.94
N ILE A 123 -25.63 4.44 -23.79
CA ILE A 123 -25.10 3.91 -25.05
C ILE A 123 -25.82 4.58 -26.23
N ASP A 124 -25.07 5.28 -27.08
CA ASP A 124 -25.59 5.94 -28.29
C ASP A 124 -24.75 5.52 -29.51
N ASN A 125 -25.34 4.92 -30.55
CA ASN A 125 -24.66 4.61 -31.82
C ASN A 125 -23.28 3.94 -31.65
N ASN A 126 -23.20 2.93 -30.77
CA ASN A 126 -21.97 2.20 -30.44
C ASN A 126 -20.91 2.99 -29.64
N LEU A 127 -21.30 4.10 -29.02
CA LEU A 127 -20.50 4.85 -28.07
C LEU A 127 -21.02 4.63 -26.66
N PHE A 128 -20.13 4.23 -25.76
CA PHE A 128 -20.34 4.22 -24.32
C PHE A 128 -20.12 5.64 -23.80
N LYS A 129 -21.05 6.16 -23.00
CA LYS A 129 -20.96 7.47 -22.37
C LYS A 129 -21.16 7.36 -20.87
N THR A 130 -20.32 8.01 -20.10
CA THR A 130 -20.40 8.10 -18.64
C THR A 130 -19.90 9.44 -18.13
N THR A 131 -20.02 9.68 -16.83
CA THR A 131 -19.53 10.88 -16.12
C THR A 131 -19.31 10.52 -14.65
N PHE A 132 -18.50 11.30 -13.93
CA PHE A 132 -18.05 10.97 -12.58
C PHE A 132 -18.37 12.08 -11.54
N PRO A 133 -19.63 12.53 -11.41
CA PRO A 133 -19.99 13.66 -10.55
C PRO A 133 -19.63 13.47 -9.07
N GLY A 134 -19.60 12.23 -8.57
CA GLY A 134 -19.18 11.88 -7.21
C GLY A 134 -17.74 12.26 -6.84
N VAL A 135 -16.85 12.43 -7.83
CA VAL A 135 -15.48 12.96 -7.64
C VAL A 135 -15.35 14.39 -8.18
N GLN A 136 -16.48 15.08 -8.33
CA GLN A 136 -16.58 16.45 -8.87
C GLN A 136 -16.11 16.60 -10.32
N ASP A 137 -16.03 15.48 -11.06
CA ASP A 137 -15.75 15.48 -12.49
C ASP A 137 -17.05 15.27 -13.27
N ASN A 138 -17.59 16.36 -13.82
CA ASN A 138 -18.84 16.36 -14.57
C ASN A 138 -18.63 16.19 -16.08
N ASP A 139 -17.40 15.97 -16.53
CA ASP A 139 -17.14 15.78 -17.95
C ASP A 139 -17.76 14.47 -18.43
N ILE A 140 -18.23 14.48 -19.67
CA ILE A 140 -18.80 13.30 -20.31
C ILE A 140 -17.65 12.53 -20.96
N VAL A 141 -17.30 11.39 -20.38
CA VAL A 141 -16.35 10.45 -20.97
C VAL A 141 -17.08 9.62 -22.01
N THR A 142 -16.54 9.60 -23.23
CA THR A 142 -17.07 8.82 -24.34
C THR A 142 -16.01 7.84 -24.82
N ALA A 143 -16.38 6.57 -24.98
CA ALA A 143 -15.50 5.53 -25.49
C ALA A 143 -16.22 4.65 -26.52
N PRO A 144 -15.52 4.15 -27.56
CA PRO A 144 -16.10 3.22 -28.50
C PRO A 144 -16.39 1.87 -27.82
N ILE A 145 -17.50 1.25 -28.19
CA ILE A 145 -17.79 -0.13 -27.80
C ILE A 145 -17.24 -1.07 -28.87
N GLN A 146 -16.47 -2.04 -28.44
CA GLN A 146 -15.95 -3.15 -29.25
C GLN A 146 -16.77 -4.40 -28.98
N GLU A 147 -16.69 -5.37 -29.89
CA GLU A 147 -17.30 -6.68 -29.75
C GLU A 147 -16.22 -7.73 -29.94
N ASP A 148 -16.17 -8.71 -29.04
CA ASP A 148 -15.29 -9.86 -29.20
C ASP A 148 -15.91 -10.82 -30.22
N GLU A 149 -15.23 -11.04 -31.35
CA GLU A 149 -15.76 -11.84 -32.47
C GLU A 149 -15.94 -13.33 -32.12
N ILE A 150 -15.27 -13.82 -31.08
CA ILE A 150 -15.30 -15.24 -30.70
C ILE A 150 -16.38 -15.47 -29.63
N ALA A 151 -16.39 -14.63 -28.60
CA ALA A 151 -17.25 -14.78 -27.44
C ALA A 151 -18.56 -13.97 -27.55
N GLY A 152 -18.64 -13.01 -28.47
CA GLY A 152 -19.84 -12.21 -28.75
C GLY A 152 -20.21 -11.18 -27.67
N PHE A 153 -19.32 -10.92 -26.70
CA PHE A 153 -19.57 -9.89 -25.69
C PHE A 153 -19.06 -8.52 -26.14
N ARG A 154 -19.81 -7.49 -25.78
CA ARG A 154 -19.44 -6.10 -26.02
C ARG A 154 -18.65 -5.53 -24.85
N TYR A 155 -17.57 -4.81 -25.13
CA TYR A 155 -16.70 -4.23 -24.12
C TYR A 155 -16.20 -2.85 -24.53
N THR A 156 -15.67 -2.11 -23.55
CA THR A 156 -14.99 -0.83 -23.77
C THR A 156 -13.87 -0.68 -22.74
N PHE A 157 -12.90 0.19 -23.01
CA PHE A 157 -11.81 0.48 -22.08
C PHE A 157 -11.95 1.90 -21.56
N LEU A 158 -11.89 2.04 -20.24
CA LEU A 158 -12.07 3.31 -19.54
C LEU A 158 -11.08 3.38 -18.39
N ASN A 159 -10.58 4.59 -18.13
CA ASN A 159 -9.94 4.90 -16.86
C ASN A 159 -11.03 5.34 -15.89
N LEU A 160 -11.26 4.54 -14.85
CA LEU A 160 -12.25 4.83 -13.81
C LEU A 160 -11.53 5.35 -12.56
N PRO A 161 -12.05 6.40 -11.90
CA PRO A 161 -11.63 6.71 -10.54
C PRO A 161 -11.90 5.51 -9.63
N ILE A 162 -11.03 5.28 -8.64
CA ILE A 162 -11.12 4.10 -7.76
C ILE A 162 -12.47 4.05 -7.04
N GLU A 163 -13.05 5.20 -6.74
CA GLU A 163 -14.36 5.40 -6.11
C GLU A 163 -15.53 4.75 -6.88
N TYR A 164 -15.37 4.52 -8.19
CA TYR A 164 -16.37 3.88 -9.05
C TYR A 164 -16.05 2.41 -9.35
N LEU A 165 -14.93 1.88 -8.85
CA LEU A 165 -14.57 0.47 -9.02
C LEU A 165 -15.25 -0.39 -7.95
N HIS A 166 -15.98 -1.40 -8.40
CA HIS A 166 -16.65 -2.42 -7.60
C HIS A 166 -16.13 -3.81 -7.97
N HIS A 167 -16.22 -4.77 -7.05
CA HIS A 167 -15.83 -6.18 -7.26
C HIS A 167 -16.90 -7.14 -6.73
#